data_AF-A0A9P3CT09-F1
#
_entry.id   AF-A0A9P3CT09-F1
#
_cell.length_a   1.000
_cell.length_b   1.000
_cell.length_c   1.000
_cell.angle_alpha   90.00
_cell.angle_beta   90.00
_cell.angle_gamma   90.00
#
_symmetry.space_group_name_H-M   'P 1'
#
loop_
_entity.id
_entity.type
_entity.pdbx_description
1 polymer ?
#
loop_
_entity_poly.entity_id
_entity_poly.type
_entity_poly.pdbx_seq_one_letter_code
_entity_poly.pdbx_strand_id
1 'polypeptide(L)'
;MSASDAAPSHALRKGLLNLPQELYDRIYDLTFTAATKIRIYRPGHGDLVRQVLAELYEKSPSDIVVFDERLPHLFHVSRASRELFAKSYFGGDGAVFVFYAPVKIWRVPIEKCHWELIKDARVAFTNSHYLVNWESRQFKNEKAFNYPGRVVADRIPIQWHHHIEKLIKGRMEAAGLVTSNWVCGRTIS
;
A
#
# COMPACT_ATOMS: atom_id res chain seq x y z
N MET A 1 -32.89 2.34 -9.80
CA MET A 1 -32.06 2.21 -11.02
C MET A 1 -32.95 2.61 -12.19
N SER A 2 -32.75 3.81 -12.75
CA SER A 2 -33.56 4.30 -13.86
C SER A 2 -33.21 3.55 -15.16
N ALA A 3 -34.16 3.46 -16.08
CA ALA A 3 -33.98 2.77 -17.36
C ALA A 3 -32.87 3.37 -18.27
N SER A 4 -32.33 4.54 -17.96
CA SER A 4 -31.27 5.20 -18.75
C SER A 4 -29.89 4.54 -18.62
N ASP A 5 -29.60 3.86 -17.52
CA ASP A 5 -28.26 3.30 -17.25
C ASP A 5 -28.05 1.89 -17.85
N ALA A 6 -29.12 1.28 -18.36
CA ALA A 6 -29.07 -0.05 -18.98
C ALA A 6 -28.52 -0.02 -20.42
N ALA A 7 -28.74 1.07 -21.16
CA ALA A 7 -28.30 1.19 -22.55
C ALA A 7 -26.76 1.28 -22.71
N PRO A 8 -26.02 2.04 -21.87
CA PRO A 8 -24.57 2.13 -21.97
C PRO A 8 -23.85 0.83 -21.58
N SER A 9 -24.33 0.15 -20.53
CA SER A 9 -23.74 -1.10 -20.06
C SER A 9 -23.93 -2.25 -21.06
N HIS A 10 -25.10 -2.31 -21.72
CA HIS A 10 -25.36 -3.29 -22.78
C HIS A 10 -24.50 -3.03 -24.03
N ALA A 11 -24.34 -1.77 -24.43
CA ALA A 11 -23.47 -1.39 -25.54
C ALA A 11 -22.00 -1.75 -25.27
N LEU A 12 -21.50 -1.48 -24.05
CA LEU A 12 -20.16 -1.86 -23.62
C LEU A 12 -19.95 -3.38 -23.66
N ARG A 13 -20.90 -4.16 -23.12
CA ARG A 13 -20.84 -5.62 -23.14
C ARG A 13 -20.76 -6.16 -24.56
N LYS A 14 -21.58 -5.64 -25.47
CA LYS A 14 -21.55 -6.04 -26.89
C LYS A 14 -20.21 -5.70 -27.54
N GLY A 15 -19.65 -4.52 -27.22
CA GLY A 15 -18.31 -4.13 -27.67
C GLY A 15 -17.22 -5.09 -27.20
N LEU A 16 -17.20 -5.41 -25.90
CA LEU A 16 -16.22 -6.34 -25.32
C LEU A 16 -16.30 -7.75 -25.90
N LEU A 17 -17.50 -8.25 -26.21
CA LEU A 17 -17.70 -9.59 -26.79
C LEU A 17 -17.22 -9.70 -28.24
N ASN A 18 -17.12 -8.58 -28.96
CA ASN A 18 -16.69 -8.55 -30.35
C ASN A 18 -15.18 -8.28 -30.50
N LEU A 19 -14.46 -8.11 -29.39
CA LEU A 19 -13.02 -7.91 -29.44
C LEU A 19 -12.31 -9.22 -29.80
N PRO A 20 -11.19 -9.14 -30.56
CA PRO A 20 -10.21 -10.21 -30.57
C PRO A 20 -9.81 -10.60 -29.14
N GLN A 21 -9.64 -11.90 -28.89
CA GLN A 21 -9.35 -12.42 -27.55
C GLN A 21 -8.14 -11.71 -26.90
N GLU A 22 -7.08 -11.46 -27.67
CA GLU A 22 -5.88 -10.76 -27.19
C GLU A 22 -6.17 -9.37 -26.61
N LEU A 23 -7.08 -8.62 -27.24
CA LEU A 23 -7.48 -7.30 -26.75
C LEU A 23 -8.39 -7.41 -25.53
N TYR A 24 -9.28 -8.40 -25.51
CA TYR A 24 -10.10 -8.68 -24.34
C TYR A 24 -9.22 -9.00 -23.13
N ASP A 25 -8.27 -9.93 -23.28
CA ASP A 25 -7.36 -10.36 -22.22
C ASP A 25 -6.51 -9.18 -21.73
N ARG A 26 -5.99 -8.37 -22.65
CA ARG A 26 -5.22 -7.17 -22.29
C ARG A 26 -6.06 -6.17 -21.49
N ILE A 27 -7.30 -5.91 -21.89
CA ILE A 27 -8.21 -5.02 -21.14
C ILE A 27 -8.53 -5.63 -19.77
N TYR A 28 -8.79 -6.93 -19.73
CA TYR A 28 -9.07 -7.66 -18.49
C TYR A 28 -7.91 -7.54 -17.51
N ASP A 29 -6.69 -7.81 -17.96
CA ASP A 29 -5.48 -7.70 -17.15
C ASP A 29 -5.27 -6.27 -16.67
N LEU A 30 -5.38 -5.27 -17.54
CA LEU A 30 -5.26 -3.86 -17.16
C LEU A 30 -6.32 -3.41 -16.15
N THR A 31 -7.51 -4.01 -16.18
CA THR A 31 -8.62 -3.65 -15.31
C THR A 31 -8.51 -4.31 -13.94
N PHE A 32 -8.06 -5.56 -13.89
CA PHE A 32 -8.04 -6.39 -12.68
C PHE A 32 -6.65 -6.61 -12.11
N THR A 33 -5.64 -5.89 -12.60
CA THR A 33 -4.33 -5.79 -11.95
C THR A 33 -4.11 -4.40 -11.39
N ALA A 34 -3.37 -4.31 -10.29
CA ALA A 34 -2.98 -3.05 -9.69
C ALA A 34 -1.57 -2.65 -10.10
N ALA A 35 -1.37 -1.34 -10.30
CA ALA A 35 -0.02 -0.79 -10.38
C ALA A 35 0.77 -1.09 -9.11
N THR A 36 2.05 -1.39 -9.28
CA THR A 36 2.96 -1.69 -8.19
C THR A 36 3.38 -0.40 -7.51
N LYS A 37 3.04 -0.25 -6.22
CA LYS A 37 3.30 0.97 -5.44
C LYS A 37 3.83 0.66 -4.04
N ILE A 38 4.55 1.63 -3.47
CA ILE A 38 4.84 1.72 -2.04
C ILE A 38 3.66 2.42 -1.36
N ARG A 39 2.99 1.74 -0.44
CA ARG A 39 1.82 2.23 0.28
C ARG A 39 2.23 2.59 1.69
N ILE A 40 2.18 3.88 2.02
CA ILE A 40 2.61 4.41 3.31
C ILE A 40 1.37 4.75 4.13
N TYR A 41 1.24 4.16 5.31
CA TYR A 41 0.14 4.40 6.23
C TYR A 41 0.59 5.22 7.44
N ARG A 42 -0.23 6.21 7.81
CA ARG A 42 -0.07 7.17 8.91
C ARG A 42 -1.09 6.90 10.01
N PRO A 43 -0.74 6.12 11.03
CA PRO A 43 -1.68 5.76 12.07
C PRO A 43 -1.51 6.70 13.26
N GLY A 44 -1.76 8.00 13.06
CA GLY A 44 -1.86 8.94 14.17
C GLY A 44 -1.47 10.39 13.87
N HIS A 45 -1.59 11.22 14.92
CA HIS A 45 -1.41 12.68 14.88
C HIS A 45 -0.04 13.15 15.39
N GLY A 46 1.01 12.32 15.31
CA GLY A 46 2.35 12.74 15.75
C GLY A 46 2.96 13.77 14.80
N ASP A 47 3.29 14.97 15.30
CA ASP A 47 3.76 16.08 14.46
C ASP A 47 5.08 15.77 13.74
N LEU A 48 6.00 15.05 14.39
CA LEU A 48 7.26 14.61 13.76
C LEU A 48 7.01 13.65 12.58
N VAL A 49 6.09 12.69 12.74
CA VAL A 49 5.72 11.76 11.67
C VAL A 49 5.05 12.53 10.53
N ARG A 50 4.24 13.53 10.83
CA ARG A 50 3.60 14.39 9.81
C ARG A 50 4.63 15.17 9.00
N GLN A 51 5.64 15.77 9.65
CA GLN A 51 6.70 16.52 8.97
C GLN A 51 7.50 15.62 8.04
N VAL A 52 8.02 14.50 8.56
CA VAL A 52 8.81 13.55 7.78
C VAL A 52 8.03 13.00 6.57
N LEU A 53 6.75 12.70 6.76
CA LEU A 53 5.92 12.19 5.67
C LEU A 53 5.47 13.27 4.69
N ALA A 54 5.36 14.53 5.12
CA ALA A 54 5.13 15.65 4.20
C ALA A 54 6.31 15.80 3.24
N GLU A 55 7.54 15.71 3.74
CA GLU A 55 8.73 15.72 2.87
C GLU A 55 8.73 14.54 1.88
N LEU A 56 8.40 13.33 2.34
CA LEU A 56 8.28 12.20 1.43
C LEU A 56 7.20 12.42 0.38
N TYR A 57 6.06 13.00 0.77
CA TYR A 57 4.95 13.28 -0.13
C TYR A 57 5.36 14.27 -1.22
N GLU A 58 6.07 15.34 -0.87
CA GLU A 58 6.56 16.34 -1.84
C GLU A 58 7.63 15.78 -2.78
N LYS A 59 8.50 14.91 -2.26
CA LYS A 59 9.66 14.38 -2.99
C LYS A 59 9.35 13.10 -3.81
N SER A 60 8.18 12.49 -3.61
CA SER A 60 7.84 11.20 -4.22
C SER A 60 6.70 11.32 -5.23
N PRO A 61 6.84 10.76 -6.44
CA PRO A 61 5.74 10.73 -7.41
C PRO A 61 4.63 9.78 -6.95
N SER A 62 3.37 10.18 -7.18
CA SER A 62 2.16 9.44 -6.80
C SER A 62 2.01 8.08 -7.50
N ASP A 63 2.72 7.88 -8.61
CA ASP A 63 2.76 6.60 -9.33
C ASP A 63 3.64 5.58 -8.62
N ILE A 64 4.58 6.01 -7.78
CA ILE A 64 5.47 5.12 -7.01
C ILE A 64 5.01 5.01 -5.57
N VAL A 65 4.60 6.13 -4.95
CA VAL A 65 4.25 6.19 -3.53
C VAL A 65 2.84 6.72 -3.35
N VAL A 66 2.04 6.03 -2.56
CA VAL A 66 0.70 6.49 -2.14
C VAL A 66 0.59 6.48 -0.63
N PHE A 67 -0.14 7.46 -0.10
CA PHE A 67 -0.29 7.66 1.35
C PHE A 67 -1.74 7.45 1.75
N ASP A 68 -1.94 6.66 2.82
CA ASP A 68 -3.26 6.37 3.41
C ASP A 68 -4.32 5.93 2.38
N GLU A 69 -3.88 5.22 1.34
CA GLU A 69 -4.78 4.73 0.30
C GLU A 69 -5.82 3.81 0.94
N ARG A 70 -7.09 4.16 0.76
CA ARG A 70 -8.21 3.32 1.19
C ARG A 70 -8.17 2.02 0.40
N LEU A 71 -8.27 0.89 1.10
CA LEU A 71 -8.32 -0.40 0.43
C LEU A 71 -9.53 -0.47 -0.53
N PRO A 72 -9.33 -0.96 -1.76
CA PRO A 72 -10.38 -1.06 -2.75
C PRO A 72 -11.42 -2.10 -2.34
N HIS A 73 -12.69 -1.80 -2.59
CA HIS A 73 -13.80 -2.68 -2.24
C HIS A 73 -14.02 -3.72 -3.35
N LEU A 74 -13.60 -4.96 -3.08
CA LEU A 74 -13.60 -6.03 -4.09
C LEU A 74 -14.91 -6.83 -4.17
N PHE A 75 -15.95 -6.52 -3.39
CA PHE A 75 -17.15 -7.39 -3.34
C PHE A 75 -18.01 -7.40 -4.62
N HIS A 76 -17.76 -6.52 -5.59
CA HIS A 76 -18.58 -6.40 -6.80
C HIS A 76 -18.05 -7.15 -8.03
N VAL A 77 -16.89 -7.81 -7.93
CA VAL A 77 -16.25 -8.50 -9.07
C VAL A 77 -16.23 -10.01 -8.88
N SER A 78 -16.04 -10.74 -9.98
CA SER A 78 -15.98 -12.21 -9.97
C SER A 78 -14.87 -12.72 -9.05
N ARG A 79 -15.00 -13.96 -8.55
CA ARG A 79 -13.98 -14.57 -7.68
C ARG A 79 -12.58 -14.57 -8.32
N ALA A 80 -12.49 -14.96 -9.59
CA ALA A 80 -11.22 -14.98 -10.32
C ALA A 80 -10.61 -13.58 -10.45
N SER A 81 -11.43 -12.57 -10.79
CA SER A 81 -10.97 -11.18 -10.88
C SER A 81 -10.48 -10.64 -9.53
N ARG A 82 -11.14 -11.01 -8.42
CA ARG A 82 -10.69 -10.65 -7.07
C ARG A 82 -9.35 -11.27 -6.74
N GLU A 83 -9.17 -12.54 -7.07
CA GLU A 83 -7.91 -13.25 -6.81
C GLU A 83 -6.77 -12.64 -7.62
N LEU A 84 -6.99 -12.31 -8.90
CA LEU A 84 -6.02 -11.62 -9.74
C LEU A 84 -5.64 -10.23 -9.20
N PHE A 85 -6.64 -9.45 -8.80
CA PHE A 85 -6.43 -8.13 -8.21
C PHE A 85 -5.68 -8.25 -6.88
N ALA A 86 -6.14 -9.12 -5.97
CA ALA A 86 -5.51 -9.31 -4.68
C ALA A 86 -4.05 -9.74 -4.81
N LYS A 87 -3.76 -10.65 -5.74
CA LYS A 87 -2.41 -11.11 -6.04
C LYS A 87 -1.52 -9.96 -6.50
N SER A 88 -1.99 -9.09 -7.40
CA SER A 88 -1.18 -7.96 -7.90
C SER A 88 -1.07 -6.81 -6.88
N TYR A 89 -2.15 -6.49 -6.16
CA TYR A 89 -2.20 -5.35 -5.22
C TYR A 89 -1.45 -5.63 -3.91
N PHE A 90 -1.64 -6.79 -3.30
CA PHE A 90 -1.07 -7.13 -1.97
C PHE A 90 0.22 -7.95 -2.06
N GLY A 91 0.35 -8.78 -3.10
CA GLY A 91 1.44 -9.75 -3.22
C GLY A 91 2.19 -9.71 -4.55
N GLY A 92 2.02 -8.63 -5.32
CA GLY A 92 2.71 -8.42 -6.59
C GLY A 92 4.16 -8.04 -6.34
N ASP A 93 5.03 -8.34 -7.31
CA ASP A 93 6.45 -8.04 -7.18
C ASP A 93 6.65 -6.53 -7.04
N GLY A 94 6.98 -6.12 -5.81
CA GLY A 94 7.19 -4.72 -5.46
C GLY A 94 6.03 -3.98 -4.83
N ALA A 95 4.91 -4.64 -4.55
CA ALA A 95 3.90 -4.08 -3.67
C ALA A 95 4.46 -4.06 -2.24
N VAL A 96 4.78 -2.87 -1.73
CA VAL A 96 5.36 -2.70 -0.39
C VAL A 96 4.40 -1.90 0.48
N PHE A 97 4.14 -2.38 1.69
CA PHE A 97 3.30 -1.71 2.67
C PHE A 97 4.16 -1.23 3.83
N VAL A 98 4.14 0.07 4.11
CA VAL A 98 4.96 0.71 5.15
C VAL A 98 4.06 1.35 6.20
N PHE A 99 4.29 1.01 7.46
CA PHE A 99 3.53 1.50 8.61
C PHE A 99 4.42 2.35 9.52
N TYR A 100 4.17 3.66 9.62
CA TYR A 100 5.08 4.61 10.29
C TYR A 100 4.79 4.84 11.78
N ALA A 101 5.68 4.39 12.66
CA ALA A 101 5.57 4.43 14.12
C ALA A 101 5.69 5.84 14.73
N PRO A 102 5.07 6.12 15.91
CA PRO A 102 4.46 5.17 16.86
C PRO A 102 3.05 4.71 16.46
N VAL A 103 2.96 3.51 15.90
CA VAL A 103 1.73 2.97 15.33
C VAL A 103 1.06 2.05 16.33
N LYS A 104 -0.26 2.16 16.43
CA LYS A 104 -1.11 1.03 16.78
C LYS A 104 -1.51 0.37 15.47
N ILE A 105 -0.85 -0.72 15.05
CA ILE A 105 -0.98 -1.24 13.65
C ILE A 105 -2.41 -1.69 13.33
N TRP A 106 -3.11 -2.10 14.38
CA TRP A 106 -4.54 -2.40 14.40
C TRP A 106 -5.46 -1.17 14.18
N ARG A 107 -4.94 0.06 14.14
CA ARG A 107 -5.72 1.26 13.76
C ARG A 107 -5.69 1.56 12.28
N VAL A 108 -4.80 0.90 11.53
CA VAL A 108 -4.81 1.02 10.07
C VAL A 108 -6.07 0.32 9.55
N PRO A 109 -6.81 0.89 8.58
CA PRO A 109 -8.03 0.28 8.03
C PRO A 109 -7.71 -0.91 7.11
N ILE A 110 -6.91 -1.87 7.58
CA ILE A 110 -6.57 -3.12 6.91
C ILE A 110 -7.23 -4.25 7.68
N GLU A 111 -8.22 -4.87 7.07
CA GLU A 111 -8.88 -6.05 7.65
C GLU A 111 -7.91 -7.23 7.81
N LYS A 112 -8.21 -8.11 8.77
CA LYS A 112 -7.38 -9.29 9.09
C LYS A 112 -7.07 -10.15 7.86
N CYS A 113 -8.04 -10.39 6.99
CA CYS A 113 -7.85 -11.19 5.78
C CYS A 113 -6.86 -10.56 4.78
N HIS A 114 -6.74 -9.23 4.74
CA HIS A 114 -5.80 -8.56 3.85
C HIS A 114 -4.35 -8.68 4.35
N TRP A 115 -4.13 -8.78 5.66
CA TRP A 115 -2.81 -8.99 6.23
C TRP A 115 -2.15 -10.28 5.75
N GLU A 116 -2.92 -11.33 5.53
CA GLU A 116 -2.42 -12.61 5.02
C GLU A 116 -1.94 -12.50 3.57
N LEU A 117 -2.54 -11.59 2.78
CA LEU A 117 -2.21 -11.36 1.38
C LEU A 117 -0.98 -10.46 1.19
N ILE A 118 -0.68 -9.60 2.18
CA ILE A 118 0.48 -8.70 2.12
C ILE A 118 1.76 -9.51 2.28
N LYS A 119 2.61 -9.49 1.24
CA LYS A 119 3.90 -10.21 1.22
C LYS A 119 5.06 -9.39 1.76
N ASP A 120 5.13 -8.10 1.45
CA ASP A 120 6.17 -7.18 1.94
C ASP A 120 5.52 -6.06 2.78
N ALA A 121 5.49 -6.28 4.10
CA ALA A 121 5.06 -5.31 5.09
C ALA A 121 6.25 -4.86 5.92
N ARG A 122 6.33 -3.57 6.23
CA ARG A 122 7.45 -2.97 6.98
C ARG A 122 6.92 -1.99 8.01
N VAL A 123 7.60 -1.91 9.16
CA VAL A 123 7.33 -0.86 10.14
C VAL A 123 8.50 0.11 10.12
N ALA A 124 8.21 1.40 9.95
CA ALA A 124 9.20 2.45 9.85
C ALA A 124 9.19 3.35 11.08
N PHE A 125 10.36 3.74 11.58
CA PHE A 125 10.51 4.66 12.72
C PHE A 125 11.21 5.94 12.29
N THR A 126 10.68 7.08 12.73
CA THR A 126 11.31 8.40 12.54
C THR A 126 12.33 8.74 13.62
N ASN A 127 12.22 8.14 14.81
CA ASN A 127 13.12 8.39 15.95
C ASN A 127 13.22 7.15 16.87
N SER A 128 14.37 6.99 17.54
CA SER A 128 14.74 5.89 18.43
C SER A 128 13.88 5.79 19.70
N HIS A 129 13.33 6.90 20.19
CA HIS A 129 12.46 6.91 21.37
C HIS A 129 11.22 6.01 21.25
N TYR A 130 10.80 5.67 20.02
CA TYR A 130 9.65 4.82 19.78
C TYR A 130 9.98 3.33 19.65
N LEU A 131 11.25 2.97 19.44
CA LEU A 131 11.69 1.56 19.36
C LEU A 131 11.51 0.84 20.69
N VAL A 132 11.88 1.50 21.79
CA VAL A 132 11.84 0.95 23.16
C VAL A 132 10.40 0.61 23.61
N ASN A 133 9.38 1.19 22.96
CA ASN A 133 7.97 0.96 23.27
C ASN A 133 7.25 0.02 22.28
N TRP A 134 7.90 -0.39 21.19
CA TRP A 134 7.26 -1.19 20.15
C TRP A 134 7.13 -2.66 20.56
N GLU A 135 8.24 -3.29 20.94
CA GLU A 135 8.30 -4.70 21.33
C GLU A 135 7.41 -5.00 22.55
N SER A 136 7.27 -4.04 23.46
CA SER A 136 6.49 -4.15 24.68
C SER A 136 4.99 -3.87 24.51
N ARG A 137 4.55 -3.24 23.40
CA ARG A 137 3.14 -2.84 23.17
C ARG A 137 2.40 -3.67 22.12
N GLN A 138 3.12 -4.32 21.20
CA GLN A 138 2.56 -5.19 20.14
C GLN A 138 1.60 -6.26 20.68
N PHE A 139 1.95 -6.87 21.82
CA PHE A 139 1.26 -8.05 22.34
C PHE A 139 0.13 -7.77 23.32
N LYS A 140 -0.10 -6.51 23.73
CA LYS A 140 -1.16 -6.19 24.71
C LYS A 140 -2.56 -6.14 24.10
N ASN A 141 -2.70 -6.12 22.77
CA ASN A 141 -3.97 -5.86 22.08
C ASN A 141 -4.28 -6.86 20.96
N GLU A 142 -4.00 -8.15 21.15
CA GLU A 142 -4.43 -9.20 20.20
C GLU A 142 -5.95 -9.21 19.97
N LYS A 143 -6.73 -8.68 20.93
CA LYS A 143 -8.19 -8.52 20.85
C LYS A 143 -8.65 -7.32 20.02
N ALA A 144 -7.74 -6.49 19.52
CA ALA A 144 -8.12 -5.33 18.71
C ALA A 144 -8.62 -5.75 17.33
N PHE A 145 -9.67 -5.08 16.86
CA PHE A 145 -10.11 -5.16 15.47
C PHE A 145 -8.92 -4.80 14.55
N ASN A 146 -8.69 -5.56 13.47
CA ASN A 146 -7.56 -5.44 12.54
C ASN A 146 -6.16 -5.81 13.08
N TYR A 147 -6.05 -6.55 14.19
CA TYR A 147 -4.78 -7.13 14.59
C TYR A 147 -4.30 -8.13 13.52
N PRO A 148 -3.07 -8.00 12.99
CA PRO A 148 -2.55 -8.86 11.92
C PRO A 148 -2.38 -10.33 12.34
N GLY A 149 -2.41 -10.61 13.65
CA GLY A 149 -2.04 -11.91 14.20
C GLY A 149 -0.54 -12.00 14.47
N ARG A 150 -0.16 -12.85 15.43
CA ARG A 150 1.23 -12.98 15.88
C ARG A 150 2.18 -13.41 14.75
N VAL A 151 1.78 -14.42 13.97
CA VAL A 151 2.54 -14.93 12.83
C VAL A 151 2.85 -13.84 11.80
N VAL A 152 1.88 -12.98 11.51
CA VAL A 152 2.08 -11.86 10.57
C VAL A 152 2.90 -10.74 11.22
N ALA A 153 2.69 -10.44 12.50
CA ALA A 153 3.48 -9.43 13.20
C ALA A 153 4.97 -9.78 13.25
N ASP A 154 5.30 -11.04 13.54
CA ASP A 154 6.68 -11.52 13.72
C ASP A 154 7.50 -11.48 12.41
N ARG A 155 6.84 -11.50 11.24
CA ARG A 155 7.53 -11.40 9.93
C ARG A 155 7.75 -9.97 9.44
N ILE A 156 7.23 -8.94 10.14
CA ILE A 156 7.31 -7.55 9.67
C ILE A 156 8.64 -6.93 10.13
N PRO A 157 9.62 -6.70 9.22
CA PRO A 157 10.85 -6.04 9.60
C PRO A 157 10.61 -4.63 10.12
N ILE A 158 11.34 -4.30 11.18
CA ILE A 158 11.47 -2.95 11.72
C ILE A 158 12.61 -2.25 10.97
N GLN A 159 12.32 -1.06 10.45
CA GLN A 159 13.27 -0.26 9.70
C GLN A 159 13.26 1.20 10.17
N TRP A 160 14.39 1.87 9.97
CA TRP A 160 14.49 3.31 10.13
C TRP A 160 13.95 4.04 8.91
N HIS A 161 13.50 5.28 9.10
CA HIS A 161 13.02 6.14 8.04
C HIS A 161 13.96 6.18 6.81
N HIS A 162 15.28 6.32 7.02
CA HIS A 162 16.26 6.37 5.92
C HIS A 162 16.32 5.08 5.07
N HIS A 163 15.88 3.93 5.59
CA HIS A 163 15.73 2.72 4.77
C HIS A 163 14.52 2.81 3.83
N ILE A 164 13.44 3.45 4.27
CA ILE A 164 12.26 3.71 3.44
C ILE A 164 12.60 4.73 2.37
N GLU A 165 13.35 5.78 2.72
CA GLU A 165 13.93 6.73 1.78
C GLU A 165 14.74 6.04 0.67
N LYS A 166 15.67 5.16 1.05
CA LYS A 166 16.48 4.39 0.11
C LYS A 166 15.63 3.49 -0.78
N LEU A 167 14.58 2.87 -0.23
CA LEU A 167 13.64 2.04 -0.99
C LEU A 167 12.89 2.88 -2.05
N ILE A 168 12.36 4.03 -1.66
CA ILE A 168 11.65 4.94 -2.57
C ILE A 168 12.60 5.42 -3.67
N LYS A 169 13.81 5.85 -3.28
CA LYS A 169 14.83 6.30 -4.23
C LYS A 169 15.18 5.22 -5.26
N GLY A 170 15.42 3.98 -4.80
CA GLY A 170 15.70 2.87 -5.71
C GLY A 170 14.54 2.57 -6.68
N ARG A 171 13.29 2.76 -6.25
CA ARG A 171 12.11 2.65 -7.13
C ARG A 171 12.05 3.77 -8.17
N MET A 172 12.38 5.00 -7.78
CA MET A 172 12.45 6.14 -8.68
C MET A 172 13.54 5.93 -9.74
N GLU A 173 14.73 5.49 -9.34
CA GLU A 173 15.84 5.19 -10.25
C GLU A 173 15.46 4.08 -11.24
N ALA A 174 14.83 3.00 -10.76
CA ALA A 174 14.36 1.91 -11.62
C ALA A 174 13.26 2.35 -12.62
N ALA A 175 12.50 3.40 -12.28
CA ALA A 175 11.51 4.02 -13.15
C ALA A 175 12.10 5.09 -14.09
N GLY A 176 13.42 5.31 -14.07
CA GLY A 176 14.09 6.33 -14.90
C GLY A 176 13.86 7.77 -14.42
N LEU A 177 13.43 7.97 -13.17
CA LEU A 177 13.18 9.30 -12.61
C LEU A 177 14.45 9.86 -11.97
N VAL A 178 14.74 11.14 -12.25
CA VAL A 178 15.93 11.83 -11.74
C VAL A 178 15.75 12.15 -10.25
N THR A 179 16.67 11.69 -9.41
CA THR A 179 16.61 11.87 -7.94
C THR A 179 17.39 13.10 -7.44
N SER A 180 17.65 14.09 -8.29
CA SER A 180 18.62 15.16 -8.02
C SER A 180 18.29 16.04 -6.79
N ASN A 181 17.03 16.04 -6.34
CA ASN A 181 16.58 16.82 -5.17
C ASN A 181 16.51 15.99 -3.87
N TRP A 182 16.85 14.70 -3.89
CA TRP A 182 16.90 13.84 -2.71
C TRP A 182 18.25 14.00 -1.99
N VAL A 183 18.47 15.15 -1.35
CA VAL A 183 19.55 15.28 -0.35
C VAL A 183 19.05 14.64 0.93
N CYS A 184 19.62 13.49 1.29
CA CYS A 184 19.35 12.81 2.56
C CYS A 184 19.66 13.80 3.69
N GLY A 185 18.63 14.32 4.34
CA GLY A 185 18.75 15.32 5.39
C GLY A 185 19.49 14.72 6.57
N ARG A 186 20.82 14.90 6.63
CA ARG A 186 21.58 14.62 7.85
C ARG A 186 21.32 15.72 8.85
N THR A 187 21.22 15.28 10.10
CA THR A 187 21.40 16.02 11.36
C THR A 187 20.13 16.68 11.93
N ILE A 188 19.38 15.88 12.70
CA ILE A 188 18.78 16.40 13.93
C ILE A 188 19.70 15.93 15.05
N SER A 189 20.56 16.85 15.51
CA SER A 189 21.39 16.73 16.72
C SER A 189 20.54 16.80 17.98
#